data_AF-A0A2D4XH65-F1
#
_entry.id   AF-A0A2D4XH65-F1
#
_cell.length_a   1.000
_cell.length_b   1.000
_cell.length_c   1.000
_cell.angle_alpha   90.00
_cell.angle_beta   90.00
_cell.angle_gamma   90.00
#
_symmetry.space_group_name_H-M   'P 1'
#
loop_
_entity.id
_entity.type
_entity.pdbx_description
1 polymer ?
#
loop_
_entity_poly.entity_id
_entity_poly.type
_entity_poly.pdbx_seq_one_letter_code
_entity_poly.pdbx_strand_id
1 'polypeptide(L)' 'MKVTITQPQEDQCLVNGKLVYRDANNKWIASEELTVSESREFRRHIQQNGGRTREFKEPCPDS' A
#
# COMPACT_ATOMS: atom_id res chain seq x y z
N MET A 1 7.92 -5.86 16.35
CA MET A 1 6.82 -4.88 16.38
C MET A 1 6.04 -5.03 15.09
N LYS A 2 4.72 -5.21 15.14
CA LYS A 2 3.87 -5.39 13.95
C LYS A 2 3.47 -4.01 13.41
N VAL A 3 3.86 -3.69 12.18
CA VAL A 3 3.39 -2.47 11.51
C VAL A 3 2.02 -2.77 10.90
N THR A 4 1.01 -1.97 11.26
CA THR A 4 -0.33 -2.08 10.67
C THR A 4 -0.45 -1.07 9.53
N ILE A 5 -0.72 -1.53 8.31
CA ILE A 5 -0.96 -0.64 7.18
C ILE A 5 -2.40 -0.82 6.76
N THR A 6 -3.15 0.29 6.74
CA THR A 6 -4.54 0.35 6.28
C THR A 6 -4.58 1.29 5.11
N GLN A 7 -5.09 0.86 3.96
CA GLN A 7 -5.23 1.71 2.79
C GLN A 7 -6.71 2.10 2.64
N PRO A 8 -7.17 3.21 3.27
CA PRO A 8 -8.55 3.66 3.12
C PRO A 8 -8.87 4.09 1.68
N GLN A 9 -7.89 4.56 0.90
CA GLN A 9 -8.07 4.98 -0.49
C GLN A 9 -6.84 4.62 -1.35
N GLU A 10 -7.01 4.58 -2.66
CA GLU A 10 -5.90 4.29 -3.59
C GLU A 10 -4.72 5.25 -3.39
N ASP A 11 -5.00 6.53 -3.11
CA ASP A 11 -4.02 7.58 -2.90
C ASP A 11 -3.75 7.91 -1.42
N GLN A 12 -4.32 7.16 -0.47
CA GLN A 12 -4.13 7.40 0.96
C GLN A 12 -3.94 6.10 1.75
N CYS A 13 -2.87 6.05 2.53
CA CYS A 13 -2.50 4.96 3.41
C CYS A 13 -2.31 5.47 4.84
N LEU A 14 -2.76 4.68 5.81
CA LEU A 14 -2.49 4.84 7.22
C LEU A 14 -1.45 3.81 7.62
N VAL A 15 -0.23 4.25 7.92
CA VAL A 15 0.86 3.40 8.38
C VAL A 15 0.97 3.56 9.89
N ASN A 16 0.48 2.58 10.62
CA ASN A 16 0.51 2.52 12.09
C ASN A 16 -0.19 3.74 12.74
N GLY A 17 -1.24 4.24 12.08
CA GLY A 17 -1.97 5.46 12.47
C GLY A 17 -1.48 6.74 11.79
N LYS A 18 -0.33 6.73 11.13
CA LYS A 18 0.24 7.91 10.44
C LYS A 18 -0.28 8.02 9.01
N LEU A 19 -0.75 9.19 8.63
CA LEU A 19 -1.27 9.44 7.29
C LEU A 19 -0.16 9.56 6.26
N VAL A 20 -0.26 8.80 5.17
CA VAL A 20 0.62 8.83 4.01
C VAL A 20 -0.25 8.98 2.78
N TYR A 21 -0.08 10.05 2.01
CA TYR A 21 -0.91 10.35 0.85
C TYR A 21 -0.06 10.50 -0.40
N ARG A 22 -0.67 10.30 -1.56
CA ARG A 22 -0.03 10.47 -2.86
C ARG A 22 -0.25 11.90 -3.34
N ASP A 23 0.85 12.60 -3.56
CA ASP A 23 0.87 13.95 -4.13
C ASP A 23 0.58 13.91 -5.65
N ALA A 24 0.21 15.06 -6.23
CA ALA A 24 -0.01 15.22 -7.67
C ALA A 24 1.20 14.79 -8.53
N ASN A 25 2.41 14.82 -7.95
CA ASN A 25 3.63 14.31 -8.55
C ASN A 25 3.77 12.78 -8.50
N ASN A 26 2.71 12.05 -8.14
CA ASN A 26 2.72 10.60 -7.92
C ASN A 26 3.71 10.16 -6.82
N LYS A 27 4.09 11.06 -5.91
CA LYS A 27 5.00 10.78 -4.81
C LYS A 27 4.21 10.52 -3.53
N TRP A 28 4.56 9.45 -2.83
CA TRP A 28 4.00 9.18 -1.50
C TRP A 28 4.67 10.07 -0.47
N ILE A 29 3.88 10.92 0.18
CA ILE A 29 4.29 11.86 1.21
C ILE A 29 3.65 11.43 2.53
N ALA A 30 4.48 11.24 3.55
CA ALA A 30 3.99 11.00 4.90
C ALA A 30 3.72 12.34 5.59
N SER A 31 2.55 12.48 6.20
CA SER A 31 2.20 13.66 7.01
C SER A 31 3.01 13.73 8.31
N GLU A 32 3.54 12.59 8.77
CA GLU A 32 4.34 12.46 9.99
C GLU A 32 5.61 11.65 9.71
N GLU A 33 6.62 11.83 10.55
CA GLU A 33 7.88 11.07 10.44
C GLU A 33 7.62 9.57 10.62
N LEU A 34 7.79 8.80 9.55
CA LEU A 34 7.76 7.35 9.59
C LEU A 34 9.10 6.84 10.12
N THR A 35 9.06 5.89 11.05
CA THR A 35 10.25 5.14 11.43
C THR A 35 10.77 4.32 10.24
N VAL A 36 12.02 3.88 10.32
CA VAL A 36 12.64 3.03 9.28
C VAL A 36 11.83 1.76 9.05
N SER A 37 11.28 1.17 10.12
CA SER A 37 10.44 -0.04 10.05
C SER A 37 9.13 0.22 9.31
N GLU A 38 8.46 1.34 9.60
CA GLU A 38 7.21 1.75 8.94
C GLU A 38 7.44 2.05 7.46
N SER A 39 8.48 2.80 7.15
CA SER A 39 8.87 3.13 5.77
C SER A 39 9.17 1.87 4.94
N ARG A 40 9.83 0.88 5.55
CA ARG A 40 10.16 -0.40 4.89
C ARG A 40 8.90 -1.21 4.59
N GLU A 41 8.01 -1.36 5.56
CA GLU A 41 6.77 -2.10 5.37
C GLU A 41 5.83 -1.39 4.39
N PHE A 42 5.76 -0.06 4.45
CA PHE A 42 5.00 0.75 3.50
C PHE A 42 5.51 0.57 2.06
N ARG A 43 6.83 0.66 1.84
CA ARG A 43 7.44 0.39 0.52
C ARG A 43 7.14 -1.02 0.03
N ARG A 44 7.17 -2.02 0.92
CA ARG A 44 6.81 -3.41 0.57
C ARG A 44 5.33 -3.50 0.19
N HIS A 45 4.46 -2.81 0.91
CA HIS A 45 3.02 -2.78 0.65
C HIS A 45 2.70 -2.17 -0.73
N ILE A 46 3.25 -0.98 -1.05
CA ILE A 46 3.03 -0.36 -2.37
C ILE A 46 3.67 -1.16 -3.51
N GLN A 47 4.79 -1.85 -3.28
CA GLN A 47 5.40 -2.73 -4.29
C GLN A 47 4.52 -3.97 -4.55
N GLN A 48 3.89 -4.52 -3.50
CA GLN A 48 2.99 -5.66 -3.63
C GLN A 48 1.63 -5.29 -4.22
N ASN A 49 1.09 -4.11 -3.91
CA ASN A 49 -0.20 -3.64 -4.42
C ASN A 49 -0.07 -2.99 -5.81
N GLY A 50 1.02 -2.25 -6.08
CA GLY A 50 1.30 -1.64 -7.38
C GLY A 50 1.76 -2.61 -8.47
N GLY A 51 2.06 -3.86 -8.12
CA GLY A 51 2.37 -4.95 -9.06
C GLY A 51 1.19 -5.89 -9.34
N ARG A 52 0.01 -5.63 -8.77
CA ARG A 52 -1.13 -6.56 -8.85
C ARG A 52 -2.10 -6.20 -9.98
N THR A 53 -1.59 -5.96 -11.18
CA THR A 53 -2.40 -6.23 -12.39
C THR A 53 -2.37 -7.74 -12.66
N ARG A 54 -3.23 -8.42 -11.89
CA ARG A 54 -4.03 -9.61 -12.22
C ARG A 54 -3.30 -10.94 -12.46
N GLU A 55 -3.57 -11.91 -11.59
CA GLU A 55 -4.16 -13.20 -11.95
C GLU A 55 -4.37 -14.04 -10.67
N PHE A 56 -5.57 -13.95 -10.09
CA PHE A 56 -6.16 -15.06 -9.33
C PHE A 56 -7.30 -15.53 -10.24
N LYS A 57 -7.05 -16.51 -11.12
CA LYS A 57 -7.41 -17.94 -10.99
C LYS A 57 -8.88 -18.07 -10.52
N GLU A 58 -9.81 -18.60 -11.31
CA GLU A 58 -9.94 -20.04 -11.58
C GLU A 58 -10.61 -20.39 -12.94
N PRO A 59 -10.28 -21.57 -13.52
CA PRO A 59 -10.93 -22.10 -14.72
C PRO A 59 -12.23 -22.80 -14.33
N CYS A 60 -13.35 -22.40 -14.92
CA CYS A 60 -14.51 -23.27 -14.99
C CYS A 60 -14.97 -23.36 -16.45
N PRO A 61 -14.75 -24.51 -17.10
CA PRO A 61 -15.33 -24.82 -18.40
C PRO A 61 -16.79 -25.23 -18.17
N ASP A 62 -17.73 -24.80 -19.00
CA ASP A 62 -18.76 -25.73 -19.49
C ASP A 62 -19.59 -25.14 -20.63
N SER A 63 -19.77 -26.00 -21.62
CA SER A 63 -20.84 -26.10 -22.63
C SER A 63 -20.79 -25.26 -23.90
#